data_AF-A0A358DFU7-F1
#
_entry.id   AF-A0A358DFU7-F1
#
_cell.length_a   1.000
_cell.length_b   1.000
_cell.length_c   1.000
_cell.angle_alpha   90.00
_cell.angle_beta   90.00
_cell.angle_gamma   90.00
#
_symmetry.space_group_name_H-M   'P 1'
#
loop_
_entity.id
_entity.type
_entity.pdbx_description
1 polymer ?
#
loop_
_entity_poly.entity_id
_entity_poly.type
_entity_poly.pdbx_seq_one_letter_code
_entity_poly.pdbx_strand_id
1 'polypeptide(L)' 'AQRSFSVGSELIAIANEEAFLYLEAPPKRVMGFDTIIPLAQGEKYFMITPERIFYEIEKTVKF' A
#
# COMPACT_ATOMS: atom_id res chain seq x y z
N ALA A 1 -7.48 -2.36 -5.45
CA ALA A 1 -7.34 -3.82 -5.25
C ALA A 1 -7.25 -4.12 -3.75
N GLN A 2 -7.63 -5.33 -3.33
CA GLN A 2 -7.55 -5.81 -1.94
C GLN A 2 -6.08 -5.83 -1.48
N ARG A 3 -5.83 -5.80 -0.16
CA ARG A 3 -4.47 -5.75 0.41
C ARG A 3 -3.80 -7.13 0.35
N SER A 4 -4.55 -8.19 0.57
CA SER A 4 -4.09 -9.58 0.50
C SER A 4 -4.15 -10.11 -0.94
N PHE A 5 -3.24 -11.02 -1.29
CA PHE A 5 -3.16 -11.69 -2.60
C PHE A 5 -3.20 -10.72 -3.80
N SER A 6 -2.42 -9.64 -3.72
CA SER A 6 -2.44 -8.57 -4.70
C SER A 6 -1.14 -8.49 -5.48
N VAL A 7 -1.18 -7.86 -6.66
CA VAL A 7 0.05 -7.57 -7.42
C VAL A 7 1.06 -6.78 -6.59
N GLY A 8 0.58 -5.89 -5.71
CA GLY A 8 1.45 -5.13 -4.82
C GLY A 8 2.24 -5.98 -3.82
N SER A 9 1.71 -7.13 -3.36
CA SER A 9 2.50 -8.03 -2.51
C SER A 9 3.63 -8.69 -3.28
N GLU A 10 3.39 -9.05 -4.55
CA GLU A 10 4.41 -9.64 -5.41
C GLU A 10 5.54 -8.63 -5.71
N LEU A 11 5.18 -7.39 -6.02
CA LEU A 11 6.17 -6.33 -6.26
C LEU A 11 7.06 -6.08 -5.02
N ILE A 12 6.50 -6.15 -3.82
CA ILE A 12 7.29 -6.03 -2.59
C ILE A 12 8.18 -7.25 -2.37
N ALA A 13 7.72 -8.46 -2.69
CA ALA A 13 8.55 -9.65 -2.58
C ALA A 13 9.78 -9.52 -3.49
N ILE A 14 9.57 -9.18 -4.76
CA ILE A 14 10.65 -8.94 -5.73
C ILE A 14 11.59 -7.83 -5.26
N ALA A 15 11.07 -6.69 -4.78
CA ALA A 15 11.91 -5.59 -4.30
C ALA A 15 12.76 -5.98 -3.09
N ASN A 16 12.21 -6.78 -2.16
CA ASN A 16 12.96 -7.28 -1.02
C ASN A 16 13.99 -8.34 -1.43
N GLU A 17 13.71 -9.18 -2.42
CA GLU A 17 14.66 -10.21 -2.89
C GLU A 17 15.82 -9.60 -3.69
N GLU A 18 15.50 -8.72 -4.64
CA GLU A 18 16.47 -8.21 -5.62
C GLU A 18 17.21 -6.95 -5.14
N ALA A 19 16.60 -6.16 -4.24
CA ALA A 19 17.15 -4.87 -3.81
C ALA A 19 17.34 -4.75 -2.29
N PHE A 20 17.36 -5.86 -1.54
CA PHE A 20 17.41 -5.86 -0.07
C PHE A 20 18.40 -4.86 0.54
N LEU A 21 19.63 -4.83 0.02
CA LEU A 21 20.73 -4.03 0.55
C LEU A 21 20.63 -2.53 0.19
N TYR A 22 19.74 -2.17 -0.73
CA TYR A 22 19.53 -0.79 -1.20
C TYR A 22 18.31 -0.12 -0.57
N LEU A 23 17.51 -0.86 0.22
CA LEU A 23 16.32 -0.32 0.86
C LEU A 23 16.69 0.51 2.09
N GLU A 24 16.55 1.83 1.98
CA GLU A 24 16.75 2.76 3.10
C GLU A 24 15.60 2.71 4.13
N ALA A 25 14.43 2.25 3.71
CA ALA A 25 13.24 2.11 4.54
C ALA A 25 12.41 0.90 4.07
N PRO A 26 11.61 0.28 4.96
CA PRO A 26 10.76 -0.84 4.61
C PRO A 26 9.69 -0.43 3.59
N PRO A 27 9.60 -1.08 2.41
CA PRO A 27 8.61 -0.76 1.40
C PRO A 27 7.17 -0.81 1.95
N LYS A 28 6.37 0.21 1.63
CA LYS A 28 4.96 0.33 2.07
C LYS A 28 4.01 0.18 0.88
N ARG A 29 2.82 -0.39 1.14
CA ARG A 29 1.74 -0.51 0.15
C ARG A 29 0.53 0.30 0.59
N VAL A 30 0.05 1.15 -0.30
CA VAL A 30 -1.21 1.86 -0.12
C VAL A 30 -2.27 1.17 -0.97
N MET A 31 -3.16 0.42 -0.32
CA MET A 31 -4.12 -0.49 -0.98
C MET A 31 -5.52 -0.34 -0.36
N GLY A 32 -6.53 -0.90 -1.04
CA GLY A 32 -7.86 -1.08 -0.46
C GLY A 32 -7.83 -2.03 0.74
N PHE A 33 -8.92 -2.06 1.50
CA PHE A 33 -9.03 -2.95 2.65
C PHE A 33 -9.37 -4.38 2.21
N ASP A 34 -9.02 -5.36 3.05
CA ASP A 34 -9.42 -6.76 2.89
C ASP A 34 -10.87 -6.96 3.35
N THR A 35 -11.78 -6.25 2.69
CA THR A 35 -13.21 -6.25 2.97
C THR A 35 -13.99 -6.30 1.67
N ILE A 36 -15.26 -6.70 1.75
CA ILE A 36 -16.19 -6.59 0.63
C ILE A 36 -16.23 -5.12 0.17
N ILE A 37 -16.22 -4.91 -1.14
CA ILE A 37 -16.33 -3.57 -1.73
C ILE A 37 -17.67 -2.98 -1.30
N PRO A 38 -17.69 -1.80 -0.66
CA PRO A 38 -18.94 -1.22 -0.18
C PRO A 38 -19.81 -0.74 -1.34
N LEU A 39 -21.10 -0.59 -1.06
CA LEU A 39 -22.02 0.12 -1.95
C LEU A 39 -21.62 1.60 -2.08
N ALA A 40 -22.16 2.30 -3.08
CA ALA A 40 -21.76 3.66 -3.46
C ALA A 40 -21.62 4.65 -2.29
N GLN A 41 -22.49 4.59 -1.28
CA GLN A 41 -22.41 5.46 -0.10
C GLN A 41 -21.13 5.29 0.74
N GLY A 42 -20.56 4.08 0.74
CA GLY A 42 -19.34 3.73 1.47
C GLY A 42 -18.06 3.84 0.64
N GLU A 43 -18.16 4.08 -0.67
CA GLU A 43 -17.02 4.09 -1.60
C GLU A 43 -15.94 5.09 -1.19
N LYS A 44 -16.35 6.28 -0.72
CA LYS A 44 -15.44 7.35 -0.24
C LYS A 44 -14.52 6.93 0.91
N TYR A 45 -14.92 5.92 1.70
CA TYR A 45 -14.09 5.40 2.79
C TYR A 45 -13.18 4.26 2.37
N PHE A 46 -13.49 3.60 1.25
CA PHE A 46 -12.72 2.46 0.73
C PHE A 46 -11.66 2.90 -0.28
N MET A 47 -11.94 3.97 -1.02
CA MET A 47 -11.06 4.49 -2.06
C MET A 47 -9.75 5.01 -1.48
N ILE A 48 -8.67 4.85 -2.24
CA ILE A 48 -7.36 5.40 -1.88
C ILE A 48 -7.37 6.88 -2.26
N THR A 49 -7.07 7.74 -1.30
CA THR A 49 -7.02 9.20 -1.52
C THR A 49 -5.57 9.70 -1.59
N PRO A 50 -5.33 10.86 -2.23
CA PRO A 50 -3.99 11.47 -2.26
C PRO A 50 -3.40 11.72 -0.87
N GLU A 51 -4.23 12.08 0.11
CA GLU A 51 -3.78 12.36 1.49
C GLU A 51 -3.26 11.08 2.16
N ARG A 52 -3.91 9.94 1.90
CA ARG A 52 -3.45 8.64 2.40
C ARG A 52 -2.10 8.24 1.80
N ILE A 53 -1.88 8.55 0.52
CA ILE A 53 -0.59 8.31 -0.14
C ILE A 53 0.48 9.21 0.46
N PHE A 54 0.20 10.51 0.59
CA PHE A 54 1.12 11.48 1.18
C PHE A 54 1.55 11.09 2.59
N TYR A 55 0.60 10.71 3.44
CA TYR A 55 0.88 10.31 4.82
C TYR A 55 1.78 9.07 4.91
N GLU A 56 1.58 8.08 4.04
CA GLU A 56 2.44 6.88 4.01
C GLU A 56 3.84 7.18 3.46
N ILE A 57 3.97 8.14 2.53
CA ILE A 57 5.29 8.65 2.10
C ILE A 57 6.01 9.31 3.28
N GLU A 58 5.35 10.24 3.99
CA GLU A 58 5.93 10.91 5.16
C GLU A 58 6.38 9.90 6.23
N LYS A 59 5.59 8.86 6.49
CA LYS A 59 5.97 7.80 7.42
C LYS A 59 7.20 7.01 6.96
N THR A 60 7.30 6.74 5.67
CA THR A 60 8.40 5.95 5.10
C THR A 60 9.71 6.72 5.19
N VAL A 61 9.68 8.03 4.92
CA VAL A 61 10.86 8.91 5.02
C VAL A 61 11.32 9.11 6.48
N LYS A 62 10.40 9.01 7.45
CA LYS A 62 10.69 9.18 8.89
C LYS A 62 11.03 7.86 9.62
N PHE A 63 11.21 6.75 8.90
CA PHE A 63 11.62 5.47 9.47
C PHE A 63 13.10 5.50 9.89
#